data_AF-A0A7S4FBT4-F1
#
_entry.id   AF-A0A7S4FBT4-F1
#
_cell.length_a   1.000
_cell.length_b   1.000
_cell.length_c   1.000
_cell.angle_alpha   90.00
_cell.angle_beta   90.00
_cell.angle_gamma   90.00
#
_symmetry.space_group_name_H-M   'P 1'
#
loop_
_entity.id
_entity.type
_entity.pdbx_description
1 polymer ?
#
loop_
_entity_poly.entity_id
_entity_poly.type
_entity_poly.pdbx_seq_one_letter_code
_entity_poly.pdbx_strand_id
1 'polypeptide(L)'
;MDETARLGALISVPLYVAIVSAIGIAAFVLQRRDEDADKASGVASDSLAMHYLGGRSFGPLVTSMTFFAAMFSGYSVVGIPDEAYRDGFTALRFLMGLNATLFGQLMLTPRLRR
;
A
#
# COMPACT_ATOMS: atom_id res chain seq x y z
N MET A 1 -1.90 -27.34 16.62
CA MET A 1 -1.73 -25.90 16.87
C MET A 1 -2.04 -25.68 18.33
N ASP A 2 -1.14 -25.07 19.08
CA ASP A 2 -1.33 -24.84 20.52
C ASP A 2 -2.58 -23.97 20.76
N GLU A 3 -3.34 -24.25 21.82
CA GLU A 3 -4.63 -23.58 22.08
C GLU A 3 -4.44 -22.08 22.29
N THR A 4 -3.33 -21.71 22.93
CA THR A 4 -2.87 -20.33 23.13
C THR A 4 -2.64 -19.59 21.79
N ALA A 5 -2.01 -20.25 20.82
CA ALA A 5 -1.76 -19.71 19.49
C ALA A 5 -3.06 -19.51 18.70
N ARG A 6 -4.02 -20.43 18.85
CA ARG A 6 -5.35 -20.30 18.24
C ARG A 6 -6.11 -19.11 18.80
N LEU A 7 -6.15 -18.96 20.13
CA LEU A 7 -6.80 -17.83 20.79
C LEU A 7 -6.12 -16.49 20.42
N GLY A 8 -4.78 -16.47 20.39
CA GLY A 8 -4.02 -15.29 19.96
C GLY A 8 -4.34 -14.86 18.53
N ALA A 9 -4.41 -15.80 17.58
CA ALA A 9 -4.80 -15.51 16.20
C ALA A 9 -6.26 -15.02 16.11
N LEU A 10 -7.17 -15.64 16.88
CA LEU A 10 -8.59 -15.30 16.89
C LEU A 10 -8.88 -13.90 17.43
N ILE A 11 -7.98 -13.34 18.24
CA ILE A 11 -8.08 -11.97 18.75
C ILE A 11 -7.34 -10.98 17.85
N SER A 12 -6.09 -11.28 17.50
CA SER A 12 -5.22 -10.35 16.77
C SER A 12 -5.68 -10.07 15.33
N VAL A 13 -6.15 -11.09 14.61
CA VAL A 13 -6.60 -10.93 13.21
C VAL A 13 -7.84 -10.03 13.11
N PRO A 14 -8.95 -10.28 13.82
CA PRO A 14 -10.10 -9.40 13.74
C PRO A 14 -9.81 -8.00 14.30
N LEU A 15 -8.97 -7.89 15.34
CA LEU A 15 -8.54 -6.58 15.85
C LEU A 15 -7.79 -5.79 14.78
N TYR A 16 -6.85 -6.41 14.09
CA TYR A 16 -6.11 -5.77 12.99
C TYR A 16 -7.06 -5.32 11.87
N VAL A 17 -7.97 -6.21 11.44
CA VAL A 17 -8.97 -5.88 10.41
C VAL A 17 -9.88 -4.74 10.86
N ALA A 18 -10.32 -4.74 12.11
CA ALA A 18 -11.16 -3.68 12.67
C ALA A 18 -10.44 -2.33 12.67
N ILE A 19 -9.16 -2.29 13.06
CA ILE A 19 -8.35 -1.06 13.06
C ILE A 19 -8.17 -0.53 11.64
N VAL A 20 -7.76 -1.38 10.69
CA VAL A 20 -7.57 -0.95 9.28
C VAL A 20 -8.88 -0.47 8.68
N SER A 21 -9.99 -1.18 8.95
CA SER A 21 -11.32 -0.78 8.49
C SER A 21 -11.76 0.54 9.12
N ALA A 22 -11.51 0.74 10.41
CA ALA A 22 -11.84 1.98 11.11
C ALA A 22 -11.05 3.18 10.55
N ILE A 23 -9.76 3.01 10.26
CA ILE A 23 -8.94 4.05 9.60
C ILE A 23 -9.49 4.36 8.21
N GLY A 24 -9.84 3.34 7.41
CA GLY A 24 -10.43 3.53 6.09
C GLY A 24 -11.77 4.26 6.13
N ILE A 25 -12.66 3.88 7.05
CA ILE A 25 -13.96 4.55 7.25
C ILE A 25 -13.75 5.99 7.73
N ALA A 26 -12.85 6.22 8.68
CA ALA A 26 -12.55 7.56 9.17
C ALA A 26 -12.01 8.46 8.06
N ALA A 27 -11.05 7.97 7.27
CA ALA A 27 -10.51 8.69 6.12
C ALA A 27 -11.61 9.00 5.10
N PHE A 28 -12.49 8.04 4.79
CA PHE A 28 -13.61 8.23 3.88
C PHE A 28 -14.62 9.29 4.37
N VAL A 29 -14.93 9.30 5.67
CA VAL A 29 -15.84 10.29 6.26
C VAL A 29 -15.21 11.68 6.27
N LEU A 30 -13.91 11.79 6.60
CA LEU A 30 -13.19 13.07 6.55
C LEU A 30 -13.12 13.62 5.13
N GLN A 31 -12.81 12.77 4.15
CA GLN A 31 -12.73 13.17 2.75
C GLN A 31 -14.07 13.69 2.21
N ARG A 32 -15.20 13.08 2.59
CA ARG A 32 -16.52 13.58 2.21
C ARG A 32 -16.81 14.99 2.76
N ARG A 33 -16.34 15.29 3.97
CA ARG A 33 -16.54 16.61 4.59
C ARG A 33 -15.75 17.70 3.86
N ASP A 34 -14.53 17.37 3.43
CA ASP A 34 -13.70 18.28 2.64
C ASP A 34 -14.30 18.49 1.24
N GLU A 35 -14.79 17.43 0.58
CA GLU A 35 -15.48 17.54 -0.72
C GLU A 35 -16.73 18.41 -0.66
N ASP A 36 -17.52 18.33 0.42
CA ASP A 36 -18.72 19.16 0.60
C ASP A 36 -18.36 20.63 0.85
N ALA A 37 -17.24 20.91 1.54
CA ALA A 37 -16.70 22.26 1.73
C ALA A 37 -16.14 22.86 0.42
N ASP A 38 -15.44 22.04 -0.39
CA ASP A 38 -14.91 22.45 -1.69
C ASP A 38 -16.04 22.77 -2.69
N LYS A 39 -17.11 21.96 -2.71
CA LYS A 39 -18.31 22.25 -3.51
C LYS A 39 -19.01 23.54 -3.10
N ALA A 40 -19.05 23.85 -1.80
CA ALA A 40 -19.61 25.10 -1.29
C ALA A 40 -18.77 26.34 -1.62
N SER A 41 -17.44 26.18 -1.78
CA SER A 41 -16.51 27.25 -2.15
C SER A 41 -16.33 27.46 -3.66
N GLY A 42 -16.91 26.59 -4.50
CA GLY A 42 -16.88 26.70 -5.96
C GLY A 42 -15.53 26.34 -6.60
N VAL A 43 -14.59 25.78 -5.83
CA VAL A 43 -13.29 25.33 -6.32
C VAL A 43 -13.46 23.91 -6.87
N ALA A 44 -13.62 23.78 -8.18
CA ALA A 44 -13.54 22.48 -8.86
C ALA A 44 -12.08 22.01 -8.88
N SER A 45 -11.59 21.50 -7.74
CA SER A 45 -10.36 20.72 -7.73
C SER A 45 -10.57 19.51 -8.65
N ASP A 46 -9.57 19.18 -9.47
CA ASP A 46 -9.64 18.05 -10.39
C ASP A 46 -9.81 16.75 -9.59
N SER A 47 -11.06 16.30 -9.44
CA SER A 47 -11.45 15.16 -8.61
C SER A 47 -10.65 13.90 -8.97
N LEU A 48 -10.26 13.76 -10.25
CA LEU A 48 -9.43 12.67 -10.74
C LEU A 48 -8.00 12.75 -10.18
N ALA A 49 -7.40 13.94 -10.17
CA ALA A 49 -6.08 14.16 -9.58
C ALA A 49 -6.09 13.95 -8.06
N MET A 50 -7.17 14.33 -7.37
CA MET A 50 -7.30 14.04 -5.94
C MET A 50 -7.37 12.54 -5.66
N HIS A 51 -8.15 11.79 -6.45
CA HIS A 51 -8.30 10.35 -6.26
C HIS A 51 -7.02 9.55 -6.58
N TYR A 52 -6.35 9.83 -7.70
CA TYR A 52 -5.19 9.03 -8.14
C TYR A 52 -3.84 9.55 -7.64
N LEU A 53 -3.70 10.85 -7.43
CA LEU A 53 -2.43 11.47 -7.05
C LEU A 53 -2.42 11.98 -5.60
N GLY A 54 -3.55 11.91 -4.89
CA GLY A 54 -3.67 12.50 -3.55
C GLY A 54 -3.37 13.99 -3.53
N GLY A 55 -3.75 14.71 -4.61
CA GLY A 55 -3.42 16.12 -4.78
C GLY A 55 -1.92 16.40 -4.97
N ARG A 56 -1.11 15.37 -5.28
CA ARG A 56 0.37 15.44 -5.40
C ARG A 56 1.04 15.95 -4.10
N SER A 57 0.35 15.78 -2.97
CA SER A 57 0.76 16.33 -1.67
C SER A 57 1.64 15.37 -0.86
N PHE A 58 1.71 14.09 -1.26
CA PHE A 58 2.50 13.09 -0.54
C PHE A 58 3.99 13.40 -0.63
N GLY A 59 4.61 13.65 0.53
CA GLY A 59 6.04 13.84 0.65
C GLY A 59 6.85 12.60 0.25
N PRO A 60 8.17 12.73 0.07
CA PRO A 60 9.04 11.64 -0.35
C PRO A 60 9.00 10.45 0.62
N LEU A 61 8.95 10.70 1.94
CA LEU A 61 8.90 9.63 2.95
C LEU A 61 7.63 8.76 2.82
N VAL A 62 6.45 9.39 2.81
CA VAL A 62 5.17 8.68 2.69
C VAL A 62 5.13 7.93 1.36
N THR A 63 5.54 8.58 0.27
CA THR A 63 5.60 7.97 -1.07
C THR A 63 6.54 6.75 -1.10
N SER A 64 7.72 6.83 -0.48
CA SER A 64 8.65 5.70 -0.38
C SER A 64 8.09 4.56 0.46
N MET A 65 7.39 4.87 1.57
CA MET A 65 6.73 3.85 2.39
C MET A 65 5.58 3.16 1.65
N THR A 66 4.77 3.90 0.91
CA THR A 66 3.72 3.33 0.07
C THR A 66 4.30 2.46 -1.04
N PHE A 67 5.37 2.91 -1.68
CA PHE A 67 6.05 2.13 -2.71
C PHE A 67 6.65 0.84 -2.13
N PHE A 68 7.27 0.90 -0.95
CA PHE A 68 7.74 -0.28 -0.23
C PHE A 68 6.58 -1.24 0.09
N ALA A 69 5.47 -0.74 0.63
CA ALA A 69 4.30 -1.55 0.90
C ALA A 69 3.71 -2.21 -0.36
N ALA A 70 3.78 -1.56 -1.53
CA ALA A 70 3.33 -2.14 -2.79
C ALA A 70 4.25 -3.27 -3.31
N MET A 71 5.53 -3.24 -2.96
CA MET A 71 6.51 -4.28 -3.33
C MET A 71 6.38 -5.57 -2.52
N PHE A 72 5.96 -5.45 -1.26
CA PHE A 72 5.86 -6.58 -0.33
C PHE A 72 4.41 -6.94 -0.10
N SER A 73 4.06 -8.18 -0.43
CA SER A 73 2.68 -8.68 -0.27
C SER A 73 2.68 -10.06 0.39
N GLY A 74 1.51 -10.69 0.51
CA GLY A 74 1.40 -12.06 1.01
C GLY A 74 2.27 -13.07 0.23
N TYR A 75 2.53 -12.80 -1.06
CA TYR A 75 3.46 -13.61 -1.86
C TYR A 75 4.87 -13.59 -1.27
N SER A 76 5.33 -12.45 -0.75
CA SER A 76 6.67 -12.33 -0.17
C SER A 76 6.85 -13.16 1.10
N VAL A 77 5.77 -13.35 1.87
CA VAL A 77 5.80 -14.05 3.16
C VAL A 77 5.58 -15.56 3.00
N VAL A 78 4.77 -15.98 2.04
CA VAL A 78 4.39 -17.40 1.87
C VAL A 78 4.95 -18.00 0.59
N GLY A 79 4.87 -17.27 -0.52
CA GLY A 79 5.27 -17.77 -1.84
C GLY A 79 6.78 -17.92 -1.99
N ILE A 80 7.55 -16.90 -1.60
CA ILE A 80 9.02 -16.95 -1.72
C ILE A 80 9.62 -18.09 -0.86
N PRO A 81 9.21 -18.29 0.40
CA PRO A 81 9.71 -19.43 1.17
C PRO A 81 9.30 -20.79 0.60
N ASP A 82 8.08 -20.93 0.07
CA ASP A 82 7.63 -22.16 -0.59
C ASP A 82 8.45 -22.46 -1.86
N GLU A 83 8.73 -21.44 -2.67
CA GLU A 83 9.61 -21.55 -3.85
C GLU A 83 11.05 -21.88 -3.44
N ALA A 84 11.58 -21.23 -2.40
CA ALA A 84 12.92 -21.52 -1.89
C ALA A 84 13.04 -22.94 -1.33
N TYR A 85 11.97 -23.46 -0.72
CA TYR A 85 11.91 -24.83 -0.23
C TYR A 85 11.97 -25.86 -1.37
N ARG A 86 11.33 -25.58 -2.51
CA ARG A 86 11.26 -26.49 -3.66
C ARG A 86 12.46 -26.35 -4.61
N ASP A 87 12.80 -25.12 -4.96
CA ASP A 87 13.72 -24.77 -6.05
C ASP A 87 15.02 -24.10 -5.56
N GLY A 88 15.20 -24.02 -4.24
CA GLY A 88 16.41 -23.50 -3.60
C GLY A 88 16.66 -22.02 -3.91
N PHE A 89 17.91 -21.70 -4.30
CA PHE A 89 18.34 -20.32 -4.56
C PHE A 89 17.66 -19.66 -5.77
N THR A 90 16.91 -20.41 -6.58
CA THR A 90 16.15 -19.86 -7.72
C THR A 90 15.14 -18.79 -7.26
N ALA A 91 14.60 -18.92 -6.04
CA ALA A 91 13.69 -17.94 -5.44
C ALA A 91 14.30 -16.53 -5.28
N LEU A 92 15.64 -16.40 -5.27
CA LEU A 92 16.32 -15.10 -5.19
C LEU A 92 16.07 -14.21 -6.40
N ARG A 93 15.54 -14.74 -7.51
CA ARG A 93 15.11 -13.94 -8.68
C ARG A 93 14.11 -12.84 -8.30
N PHE A 94 13.35 -13.03 -7.22
CA PHE A 94 12.45 -12.00 -6.69
C PHE A 94 13.20 -10.71 -6.31
N LEU A 95 14.40 -10.83 -5.72
CA LEU A 95 15.23 -9.68 -5.36
C LEU A 95 15.66 -8.89 -6.60
N MET A 96 15.95 -9.58 -7.71
CA MET A 96 16.22 -8.92 -8.99
C MET A 96 14.98 -8.19 -9.52
N GLY A 97 13.80 -8.78 -9.40
CA GLY A 97 12.54 -8.14 -9.77
C GLY A 97 12.24 -6.85 -8.99
N LEU A 98 12.52 -6.85 -7.68
CA LEU A 98 12.39 -5.66 -6.83
C LEU A 98 13.29 -4.52 -7.32
N ASN A 99 14.56 -4.83 -7.58
CA ASN A 99 15.52 -3.85 -8.10
C ASN A 99 15.09 -3.33 -9.48
N ALA A 100 14.67 -4.22 -10.39
CA ALA A 100 14.19 -3.82 -11.71
C ALA A 100 13.00 -2.84 -11.62
N THR A 101 12.09 -3.05 -10.66
CA THR A 101 10.94 -2.17 -10.43
C THR A 101 11.37 -0.80 -9.87
N LEU A 102 12.32 -0.78 -8.92
CA LEU A 102 12.94 0.47 -8.43
C LEU A 102 13.58 1.26 -9.58
N PHE A 103 14.39 0.61 -10.41
CA PHE A 103 15.02 1.24 -11.57
C PHE A 103 14.00 1.74 -12.58
N GLY A 104 12.99 0.92 -12.91
CA GLY A 104 11.89 1.31 -13.79
C GLY A 104 11.18 2.56 -13.28
N GLN A 105 10.89 2.62 -11.98
CA GLN A 105 10.28 3.81 -11.37
C GLN A 105 11.20 5.02 -11.49
N LEU A 106 12.49 4.91 -11.17
CA LEU A 106 13.44 6.04 -11.27
C LEU A 106 13.59 6.54 -12.71
N MET A 107 13.58 5.64 -13.70
CA MET A 107 13.67 6.01 -15.12
C MET A 107 12.38 6.63 -15.66
N LEU A 108 11.21 6.13 -15.23
CA LEU A 108 9.91 6.60 -15.72
C LEU A 108 9.41 7.85 -15.00
N THR A 109 9.74 8.04 -13.72
CA THR A 109 9.32 9.19 -12.92
C THR A 109 9.56 10.55 -13.58
N PRO A 110 10.76 10.87 -14.13
CA PRO A 110 10.98 12.18 -14.77
C PRO A 110 10.13 12.41 -16.01
N ARG A 111 9.68 11.34 -16.69
CA ARG A 111 8.77 11.43 -17.84
C ARG A 111 7.31 11.54 -17.41
N LEU A 112 6.89 10.80 -16.39
CA LEU A 112 5.51 10.78 -15.88
C LEU A 112 5.15 12.02 -15.04
N ARG A 113 6.15 12.77 -14.56
CA ARG A 113 5.95 14.03 -13.83
C ARG A 113 5.73 15.27 -14.73
N ARG A 114 5.89 15.15 -16.05
CA ARG A 114 5.61 16.23 -17.02
C ARG A 114 4.14 16.24 -17.39
#